data_AF-A0AAW7C8C7-F1
#
_entry.id   AF-A0AAW7C8C7-F1
#
_cell.length_a   1.000
_cell.length_b   1.000
_cell.length_c   1.000
_cell.angle_alpha   90.00
_cell.angle_beta   90.00
_cell.angle_gamma   90.00
#
_symmetry.space_group_name_H-M   'P 1'
#
loop_
_entity.id
_entity.type
_entity.pdbx_description
1 polymer ?
#
loop_
_entity_poly.entity_id
_entity_poly.type
_entity_poly.pdbx_seq_one_letter_code
_entity_poly.pdbx_strand_id
1 'polypeptide(L)'
;MHQFVSDGYKAGTKAEEMVNTLQDVWHDAIFEATYEIDGKIHASGMDFNDAIQAQYTSFKKNGDLSKLKSHQAALEADMDKLKNPPAKYKDIYHDIVDAYGSLKEFTEMADDPSGSLDSFTDKANELDSEVAKKLNAVDVQLPEEK
;
A
#
# COMPACT_ATOMS: atom_id res chain seq x y z
N MET A 1 -0.93 19.85 -3.92
CA MET A 1 -2.15 19.03 -3.87
C MET A 1 -2.21 18.08 -5.06
N HIS A 2 -2.05 18.55 -6.32
CA HIS A 2 -1.86 17.66 -7.48
C HIS A 2 -0.70 16.66 -7.31
N GLN A 3 0.45 17.13 -6.79
CA GLN A 3 1.59 16.26 -6.47
C GLN A 3 1.22 15.15 -5.46
N PHE A 4 0.48 15.50 -4.40
CA PHE A 4 0.03 14.53 -3.39
C PHE A 4 -0.85 13.44 -4.01
N VAL A 5 -1.76 13.80 -4.92
CA VAL A 5 -2.60 12.81 -5.63
C VAL A 5 -1.74 11.89 -6.49
N SER A 6 -0.79 12.46 -7.26
CA SER A 6 0.13 11.66 -8.08
C SER A 6 0.97 10.69 -7.26
N ASP A 7 1.56 11.15 -6.15
CA ASP A 7 2.37 10.31 -5.28
C ASP A 7 1.50 9.33 -4.47
N GLY A 8 0.27 9.71 -4.15
CA GLY A 8 -0.77 8.85 -3.59
C GLY A 8 -1.08 7.65 -4.47
N TYR A 9 -1.33 7.87 -5.77
CA TYR A 9 -1.56 6.75 -6.69
C TYR A 9 -0.33 5.84 -6.81
N LYS A 10 0.89 6.39 -6.88
CA LYS A 10 2.11 5.56 -6.91
C LYS A 10 2.26 4.71 -5.65
N ALA A 11 2.02 5.29 -4.48
CA ALA A 11 2.08 4.59 -3.21
C ALA A 11 1.00 3.50 -3.11
N GLY A 12 -0.24 3.83 -3.47
CA GLY A 12 -1.38 2.92 -3.48
C GLY A 12 -1.15 1.73 -4.40
N THR A 13 -0.81 1.97 -5.68
CA THR A 13 -0.50 0.89 -6.63
C THR A 13 0.66 0.03 -6.16
N LYS A 14 1.71 0.63 -5.55
CA LYS A 14 2.82 -0.20 -5.07
C LYS A 14 2.43 -1.07 -3.88
N ALA A 15 1.63 -0.54 -2.95
CA ALA A 15 1.08 -1.32 -1.85
C ALA A 15 0.19 -2.45 -2.37
N GLU A 16 -0.70 -2.18 -3.30
CA GLU A 16 -1.59 -3.15 -3.95
C GLU A 16 -0.80 -4.31 -4.58
N GLU A 17 0.19 -4.01 -5.42
CA GLU A 17 1.07 -5.02 -6.03
C GLU A 17 1.69 -5.97 -4.98
N MET A 18 2.21 -5.38 -3.90
CA MET A 18 2.90 -6.12 -2.85
C MET A 18 1.94 -6.96 -2.02
N VAL A 19 0.80 -6.38 -1.65
CA VAL A 19 -0.24 -7.06 -0.86
C VAL A 19 -0.86 -8.21 -1.64
N ASN A 20 -1.17 -8.04 -2.93
CA ASN A 20 -1.68 -9.13 -3.78
C ASN A 20 -0.67 -10.27 -3.87
N THR A 21 0.62 -9.96 -4.03
CA THR A 21 1.67 -10.99 -4.04
C THR A 21 1.75 -11.73 -2.70
N LEU A 22 1.58 -11.04 -1.57
CA LEU A 22 1.57 -11.67 -0.24
C LEU A 22 0.34 -12.56 -0.05
N GLN A 23 -0.83 -12.15 -0.55
CA GLN A 23 -2.05 -12.96 -0.54
C GLN A 23 -1.85 -14.25 -1.34
N ASP A 24 -1.33 -14.15 -2.57
CA ASP A 24 -1.07 -15.31 -3.43
C ASP A 24 -0.09 -16.29 -2.79
N VAL A 25 1.05 -15.80 -2.31
CA VAL A 25 2.07 -16.63 -1.65
C VAL A 25 1.51 -17.34 -0.42
N TRP A 26 0.70 -16.66 0.37
CA TRP A 26 0.13 -17.25 1.58
C TRP A 26 -0.96 -18.26 1.26
N HIS A 27 -1.85 -17.94 0.32
CA HIS A 27 -2.83 -18.89 -0.18
C HIS A 27 -2.13 -20.18 -0.64
N ASP A 28 -1.11 -20.06 -1.49
CA ASP A 28 -0.43 -21.21 -2.04
C ASP A 28 0.34 -22.02 -0.98
N ALA A 29 0.94 -21.34 0.02
CA ALA A 29 1.60 -22.02 1.13
C ALA A 29 0.65 -22.92 1.96
N ILE A 30 -0.65 -22.60 1.98
CA ILE A 30 -1.69 -23.36 2.68
C ILE A 30 -2.28 -24.45 1.79
N PHE A 31 -2.63 -24.13 0.54
CA PHE A 31 -3.48 -24.98 -0.28
C PHE A 31 -2.73 -25.80 -1.33
N GLU A 32 -1.56 -25.34 -1.78
CA GLU A 32 -0.82 -25.97 -2.87
C GLU A 32 0.24 -26.95 -2.36
N ALA A 33 0.43 -28.07 -3.06
CA ALA A 33 1.46 -29.05 -2.70
C ALA A 33 2.88 -28.43 -2.70
N THR A 34 3.11 -27.51 -3.64
CA THR A 34 4.34 -26.74 -3.77
C THR A 34 4.04 -25.38 -4.36
N TYR A 35 4.84 -24.37 -4.03
CA TYR A 35 4.69 -23.00 -4.52
C TYR A 35 6.06 -22.35 -4.74
N GLU A 36 6.09 -21.24 -5.47
CA GLU A 36 7.34 -20.58 -5.88
C GLU A 36 7.47 -19.17 -5.31
N ILE A 37 8.64 -18.86 -4.74
CA ILE A 37 9.04 -17.50 -4.35
C ILE A 37 10.41 -17.22 -4.97
N ASP A 38 10.54 -16.15 -5.77
CA ASP A 38 11.82 -15.71 -6.37
C ASP A 38 12.58 -16.85 -7.10
N GLY A 39 11.86 -17.69 -7.86
CA GLY A 39 12.48 -18.81 -8.59
C GLY A 39 12.78 -20.04 -7.74
N LYS A 40 12.42 -20.05 -6.45
CA LYS A 40 12.65 -21.16 -5.52
C LYS A 40 11.35 -21.87 -5.18
N ILE A 41 11.37 -23.20 -5.26
CA ILE A 41 10.22 -24.05 -4.88
C ILE A 41 10.22 -24.31 -3.37
N HIS A 42 9.04 -24.19 -2.77
CA HIS A 42 8.73 -24.47 -1.37
C HIS A 42 7.64 -25.54 -1.27
N ALA A 43 7.61 -26.30 -0.17
CA ALA A 43 6.55 -27.27 0.12
C ALA A 43 5.44 -26.64 0.98
N SER A 44 4.20 -27.12 0.86
CA SER A 44 3.07 -26.66 1.69
C SER A 44 3.26 -26.89 3.18
N GLY A 45 2.40 -26.23 3.96
CA GLY A 45 2.35 -26.36 5.42
C GLY A 45 3.37 -25.49 6.12
N MET A 46 3.90 -24.50 5.42
CA MET A 46 4.72 -23.43 5.98
C MET A 46 3.83 -22.52 6.84
N ASP A 47 4.32 -22.11 8.02
CA ASP A 47 3.64 -21.11 8.83
C ASP A 47 3.53 -19.79 8.07
N PHE A 48 2.49 -19.00 8.37
CA PHE A 48 2.29 -17.68 7.78
C PHE A 48 3.56 -16.84 7.80
N ASN A 49 4.22 -16.77 8.96
CA ASN A 49 5.38 -15.91 9.12
C ASN A 49 6.54 -16.37 8.23
N ASP A 50 6.72 -17.68 8.08
CA ASP A 50 7.81 -18.23 7.27
C ASP A 50 7.61 -17.93 5.77
N ALA A 51 6.39 -18.10 5.25
CA ALA A 51 6.06 -17.81 3.86
C ALA A 51 6.23 -16.31 3.54
N ILE A 52 5.76 -15.46 4.44
CA ILE A 52 5.93 -14.01 4.34
C ILE A 52 7.39 -13.59 4.45
N GLN A 53 8.17 -14.14 5.37
CA GLN A 53 9.59 -13.80 5.50
C GLN A 53 10.39 -14.16 4.25
N ALA A 54 10.05 -15.28 3.61
CA ALA A 54 10.62 -15.64 2.30
C ALA A 54 10.25 -14.60 1.22
N GLN A 55 8.98 -14.21 1.14
CA GLN A 55 8.51 -13.21 0.17
C GLN A 55 9.10 -11.82 0.46
N TYR A 56 9.23 -11.42 1.72
CA TYR A 56 9.83 -10.16 2.12
C TYR A 56 11.31 -10.08 1.76
N THR A 57 12.02 -11.21 1.82
CA THR A 57 13.40 -11.33 1.33
C THR A 57 13.47 -11.07 -0.18
N SER A 58 12.50 -11.58 -0.94
CA SER A 58 12.36 -11.30 -2.38
C SER A 58 12.13 -9.79 -2.63
N PHE A 59 11.17 -9.18 -1.92
CA PHE A 59 10.91 -7.74 -2.04
C PHE A 59 12.10 -6.85 -1.67
N LYS A 60 12.91 -7.29 -0.71
CA LYS A 60 14.16 -6.59 -0.37
C LYS A 60 15.17 -6.68 -1.52
N LYS A 61 15.32 -7.86 -2.11
CA LYS A 61 16.28 -8.14 -3.18
C LYS A 61 15.90 -7.42 -4.48
N ASN A 62 14.63 -7.39 -4.84
CA ASN A 62 14.15 -6.77 -6.08
C ASN A 62 13.93 -5.25 -5.97
N GLY A 63 14.04 -4.69 -4.75
CA GLY A 63 13.95 -3.26 -4.48
C GLY A 63 12.53 -2.74 -4.21
N ASP A 64 11.53 -3.60 -4.16
CA ASP A 64 10.13 -3.21 -3.92
C ASP A 64 9.95 -2.53 -2.57
N LEU A 65 10.57 -3.03 -1.51
CA LEU A 65 10.53 -2.36 -0.20
C LEU A 65 11.17 -0.97 -0.23
N SER A 66 12.24 -0.81 -1.01
CA SER A 66 12.91 0.50 -1.13
C SER A 66 12.03 1.50 -1.88
N LYS A 67 11.31 1.04 -2.91
CA LYS A 67 10.35 1.87 -3.66
C LYS A 67 9.15 2.24 -2.79
N LEU A 68 8.56 1.29 -2.07
CA LEU A 68 7.45 1.54 -1.15
C LEU A 68 7.84 2.60 -0.11
N LYS A 69 9.02 2.47 0.52
CA LYS A 69 9.56 3.43 1.48
C LYS A 69 9.82 4.81 0.87
N SER A 70 10.29 4.85 -0.38
CA SER A 70 10.43 6.11 -1.11
C SER A 70 9.09 6.79 -1.36
N HIS A 71 8.02 6.03 -1.63
CA HIS A 71 6.68 6.58 -1.81
C HIS A 71 6.08 7.07 -0.48
N GLN A 72 6.27 6.33 0.61
CA GLN A 72 5.89 6.77 1.95
C GLN A 72 6.57 8.11 2.31
N ALA A 73 7.88 8.22 2.08
CA ALA A 73 8.62 9.46 2.32
C ALA A 73 8.13 10.63 1.43
N ALA A 74 7.73 10.36 0.19
CA ALA A 74 7.16 11.39 -0.68
C ALA A 74 5.81 11.90 -0.15
N LEU A 75 4.93 11.00 0.32
CA LEU A 75 3.66 11.37 0.94
C LEU A 75 3.87 12.21 2.20
N GLU A 76 4.80 11.82 3.07
CA GLU A 76 5.16 12.60 4.26
C GLU A 76 5.65 14.00 3.90
N ALA A 77 6.55 14.11 2.91
CA ALA A 77 7.07 15.38 2.44
C ALA A 77 5.98 16.27 1.83
N ASP A 78 4.99 15.69 1.17
CA ASP A 78 3.85 16.43 0.63
C ASP A 78 2.91 16.92 1.73
N MET A 79 2.62 16.10 2.73
CA MET A 79 1.85 16.53 3.89
C MET A 79 2.53 17.66 4.66
N ASP A 80 3.86 17.61 4.76
CA ASP A 80 4.66 18.68 5.36
C ASP A 80 4.53 20.01 4.62
N LYS A 81 4.51 19.99 3.28
CA LYS A 81 4.30 21.21 2.45
C LYS A 81 2.88 21.75 2.56
N LEU A 82 1.91 20.88 2.86
CA LEU A 82 0.49 21.24 2.96
C LEU A 82 0.08 21.74 4.36
N LYS A 83 1.03 21.80 5.30
CA LYS A 83 0.79 22.37 6.64
C LYS A 83 0.28 23.81 6.53
N ASN A 84 -0.85 24.10 7.16
CA ASN A 84 -1.53 25.41 7.20
C ASN A 84 -2.12 25.88 5.84
N PRO A 85 -3.13 25.18 5.29
CA PRO A 85 -3.76 25.59 4.05
C PRO A 85 -4.51 26.93 4.19
N PRO A 86 -4.58 27.76 3.12
CA PRO A 86 -5.51 28.89 3.06
C PRO A 86 -6.96 28.45 3.31
N ALA A 87 -7.78 29.31 3.93
CA ALA A 87 -9.15 28.97 4.33
C ALA A 87 -10.03 28.38 3.20
N LYS A 88 -9.84 28.85 1.96
CA LYS A 88 -10.56 28.36 0.78
C LYS A 88 -10.23 26.92 0.36
N TYR A 89 -9.18 26.32 0.93
CA TYR A 89 -8.76 24.94 0.66
C TYR A 89 -8.90 24.05 1.90
N LYS A 90 -9.59 24.51 2.95
CA LYS A 90 -9.71 23.78 4.20
C LYS A 90 -10.45 22.45 4.03
N ASP A 91 -11.51 22.44 3.22
CA ASP A 91 -12.31 21.24 2.97
C ASP A 91 -11.49 20.20 2.19
N ILE A 92 -10.85 20.60 1.08
CA ILE A 92 -9.96 19.73 0.30
C ILE A 92 -8.79 19.21 1.15
N TYR A 93 -8.26 20.04 2.06
CA TYR A 93 -7.20 19.60 2.97
C TYR A 93 -7.65 18.51 3.94
N HIS A 94 -8.90 18.56 4.42
CA HIS A 94 -9.44 17.49 5.26
C HIS A 94 -9.47 16.16 4.50
N ASP A 95 -9.97 16.17 3.26
CA ASP A 95 -10.01 14.97 2.41
C ASP A 95 -8.61 14.45 2.07
N ILE A 96 -7.63 15.35 1.91
CA ILE A 96 -6.21 14.97 1.75
C ILE A 96 -5.68 14.27 3.01
N VAL A 97 -5.95 14.80 4.20
CA VAL A 97 -5.52 14.19 5.46
C VAL A 97 -6.14 12.80 5.61
N ASP A 98 -7.41 12.64 5.27
CA ASP A 98 -8.11 11.36 5.33
C ASP A 98 -7.55 10.36 4.30
N ALA A 99 -7.29 10.79 3.06
CA ALA A 99 -6.64 9.98 2.05
C ALA A 99 -5.22 9.56 2.47
N TYR A 100 -4.45 10.48 3.05
CA TYR A 100 -3.11 10.22 3.56
C TYR A 100 -3.13 9.18 4.70
N GLY A 101 -4.10 9.26 5.61
CA GLY A 101 -4.27 8.27 6.68
C GLY A 101 -4.46 6.85 6.14
N SER A 102 -5.36 6.66 5.17
CA SER A 102 -5.59 5.35 4.55
C SER A 102 -4.40 4.87 3.72
N LEU A 103 -3.73 5.76 2.99
CA LEU A 103 -2.51 5.41 2.26
C LEU A 103 -1.39 4.95 3.21
N LYS A 104 -1.23 5.63 4.33
CA LYS A 104 -0.25 5.27 5.35
C LYS A 104 -0.56 3.87 5.88
N GLU A 105 -1.79 3.60 6.27
CA GLU A 105 -2.21 2.29 6.76
C GLU A 105 -2.00 1.18 5.71
N PHE A 106 -2.35 1.44 4.45
CA PHE A 106 -2.19 0.46 3.38
C PHE A 106 -0.72 0.17 3.03
N THR A 107 0.11 1.21 2.98
CA THR A 107 1.55 1.02 2.73
C THR A 107 2.27 0.40 3.94
N GLU A 108 1.85 0.67 5.17
CA GLU A 108 2.34 0.00 6.37
C GLU A 108 1.98 -1.49 6.35
N MET A 109 0.77 -1.83 5.94
CA MET A 109 0.34 -3.22 5.77
C MET A 109 1.19 -4.00 4.74
N ALA A 110 1.65 -3.33 3.68
CA ALA A 110 2.56 -3.91 2.69
C ALA A 110 4.01 -4.05 3.21
N ASP A 111 4.46 -3.17 4.11
CA ASP A 111 5.82 -3.20 4.71
C ASP A 111 5.90 -4.11 5.95
N ASP A 112 4.81 -4.28 6.69
CA ASP A 112 4.72 -5.07 7.93
C ASP A 112 3.41 -5.89 7.98
N PRO A 113 3.27 -6.91 7.12
CA PRO A 113 2.07 -7.74 7.07
C PRO A 113 1.90 -8.57 8.35
N SER A 114 0.68 -8.67 8.85
CA SER A 114 0.34 -9.44 10.05
C SER A 114 -1.09 -10.00 10.00
N GLY A 115 -1.42 -10.92 10.91
CA GLY A 115 -2.76 -11.50 11.06
C GLY A 115 -2.89 -12.94 10.56
N SER A 116 -4.09 -13.32 10.09
CA SER A 116 -4.41 -14.54 9.33
C SER A 116 -4.75 -14.21 7.87
N LEU A 117 -4.74 -15.23 6.99
CA LEU A 117 -4.99 -15.04 5.55
C LEU A 117 -6.29 -14.30 5.30
N ASP A 118 -7.34 -14.69 6.01
CA ASP A 118 -8.66 -14.07 5.92
C ASP A 118 -8.59 -12.61 6.39
N SER A 119 -8.08 -12.35 7.60
CA SER A 119 -8.04 -10.99 8.14
C SER A 119 -7.15 -10.04 7.34
N PHE A 120 -6.03 -10.54 6.81
CA PHE A 120 -5.13 -9.79 5.95
C PHE A 120 -5.81 -9.51 4.60
N THR A 121 -6.43 -10.51 3.99
CA THR A 121 -7.14 -10.36 2.71
C THR A 121 -8.29 -9.37 2.81
N ASP A 122 -9.12 -9.49 3.85
CA ASP A 122 -10.26 -8.60 4.07
C ASP A 122 -9.80 -7.14 4.25
N LYS A 123 -8.80 -6.93 5.12
CA LYS A 123 -8.24 -5.61 5.41
C LYS A 123 -7.58 -4.98 4.17
N ALA A 124 -6.88 -5.78 3.38
CA ALA A 124 -6.24 -5.36 2.14
C ALA A 124 -7.27 -4.85 1.13
N ASN A 125 -8.33 -5.62 0.89
CA ASN A 125 -9.38 -5.28 -0.06
C ASN A 125 -10.17 -4.03 0.37
N GLU A 126 -10.41 -3.88 1.68
CA GLU A 126 -11.01 -2.69 2.27
C GLU A 126 -10.13 -1.46 2.00
N LEU A 127 -8.85 -1.52 2.38
CA LEU A 127 -7.92 -0.40 2.24
C LEU A 127 -7.66 -0.02 0.78
N ASP A 128 -7.53 -0.98 -0.12
CA ASP A 128 -7.38 -0.73 -1.55
C ASP A 128 -8.56 0.09 -2.11
N SER A 129 -9.79 -0.38 -1.83
CA SER A 129 -11.02 0.30 -2.23
C SER A 129 -11.15 1.69 -1.61
N GLU A 130 -10.80 1.82 -0.32
CA GLU A 130 -10.86 3.10 0.38
C GLU A 130 -9.85 4.12 -0.16
N VAL A 131 -8.61 3.71 -0.39
CA VAL A 131 -7.54 4.56 -0.93
C VAL A 131 -7.93 5.07 -2.31
N ALA A 132 -8.37 4.19 -3.20
CA ALA A 132 -8.80 4.56 -4.55
C ALA A 132 -9.96 5.59 -4.51
N LYS A 133 -10.95 5.34 -3.65
CA LYS A 133 -12.09 6.25 -3.48
C LYS A 133 -11.67 7.62 -2.94
N LYS A 134 -10.82 7.65 -1.90
CA LYS A 134 -10.38 8.89 -1.23
C LYS A 134 -9.48 9.72 -2.15
N LEU A 135 -8.54 9.10 -2.87
CA LEU A 135 -7.69 9.79 -3.83
C LEU A 135 -8.50 10.39 -4.99
N ASN A 136 -9.43 9.63 -5.56
CA ASN A 136 -10.30 10.14 -6.62
C ASN A 136 -11.19 11.30 -6.12
N ALA A 137 -11.69 11.23 -4.88
CA ALA A 137 -12.46 12.32 -4.29
C ALA A 137 -11.65 13.61 -4.14
N VAL A 138 -10.37 13.51 -3.75
CA VAL A 138 -9.45 14.65 -3.70
C VAL A 138 -9.21 15.19 -5.11
N ASP A 139 -8.86 14.32 -6.05
CA ASP A 139 -8.50 14.69 -7.43
C ASP A 139 -9.59 15.52 -8.12
N VAL A 140 -10.85 15.07 -8.03
CA VAL A 140 -12.01 15.74 -8.63
C VAL A 140 -12.29 17.12 -8.02
N GLN A 141 -11.87 17.37 -6.78
CA GLN A 141 -12.05 18.67 -6.13
C GLN A 141 -10.94 19.68 -6.46
N LEU A 142 -9.81 19.21 -7.00
CA LEU A 142 -8.69 20.10 -7.30
C LEU A 142 -9.03 21.00 -8.50
N PRO A 143 -8.78 22.32 -8.41
CA PRO A 143 -8.93 23.20 -9.55
C PRO A 143 -7.90 22.84 -10.63
N GLU A 144 -8.30 22.89 -11.90
CA GLU A 144 -7.40 22.65 -13.02
C GLU A 144 -6.21 23.63 -13.02
N GLU A 145 -5.03 23.13 -13.40
CA GLU A 145 -3.85 23.97 -13.60
C GLU A 145 -4.09 24.88 -14.82
N LYS A 146 -3.97 26.19 -14.63
CA LYS A 146 -4.07 27.18 -15.71
C LYS A 146 -2.73 27.40 -16.40
#